data_AF-A0A495Y9D6-F1
#
_entry.id   AF-A0A495Y9D6-F1
#
_cell.length_a   1.000
_cell.length_b   1.000
_cell.length_c   1.000
_cell.angle_alpha   90.00
_cell.angle_beta   90.00
_cell.angle_gamma   90.00
#
_symmetry.space_group_name_H-M   'P 1'
#
loop_
_entity.id
_entity.type
_entity.pdbx_description
1 polymer ?
#
loop_
_entity_poly.entity_id
_entity_poly.type
_entity_poly.pdbx_seq_one_letter_code
_entity_poly.pdbx_strand_id
1 'polypeptide(L)'
;MSALSDEELVLATANRHVHEARCRIALLASQLQRQRAKGIDGPEAEQLLLIMRDVLDTMIDHRRLVDMEVRLLLRPQHKRRPRSQRGDA
;
A
#
# COMPACT_ATOMS: atom_id res chain seq x y z
N MET A 1 11.11 -12.72 -18.59
CA MET A 1 10.60 -11.92 -17.46
C MET A 1 9.74 -12.86 -16.62
N SER A 2 10.09 -13.08 -15.35
CA SER A 2 9.25 -13.88 -14.45
C SER A 2 7.93 -13.14 -14.26
N ALA A 3 6.80 -13.83 -14.43
CA ALA A 3 5.53 -13.32 -13.93
C ALA A 3 5.67 -13.13 -12.40
N LEU A 4 5.11 -12.03 -11.89
CA LEU A 4 4.99 -11.82 -10.44
C LEU A 4 4.08 -12.92 -9.86
N SER A 5 4.33 -13.33 -8.63
CA SER A 5 3.32 -14.14 -7.91
C SER A 5 2.04 -13.32 -7.71
N ASP A 6 0.91 -13.98 -7.49
CA ASP A 6 -0.37 -13.29 -7.26
C ASP A 6 -0.28 -12.32 -6.07
N GLU A 7 0.49 -12.67 -5.04
CA GLU A 7 0.76 -11.84 -3.86
C GLU A 7 1.57 -10.58 -4.20
N GLU A 8 2.59 -10.72 -5.06
CA GLU A 8 3.39 -9.59 -5.54
C GLU A 8 2.56 -8.65 -6.42
N LEU A 9 1.64 -9.18 -7.22
CA LEU A 9 0.72 -8.39 -8.04
C LEU A 9 -0.29 -7.61 -7.19
N VAL A 10 -0.81 -8.21 -6.13
CA VAL A 10 -1.69 -7.53 -5.15
C VAL A 10 -0.96 -6.38 -4.48
N LEU A 11 0.29 -6.58 -4.05
CA LEU A 11 1.11 -5.53 -3.46
C LEU A 11 1.43 -4.40 -4.44
N ALA A 12 1.78 -4.72 -5.69
CA ALA A 12 2.02 -3.74 -6.72
C ALA A 12 0.78 -2.89 -7.01
N THR A 13 -0.39 -3.53 -7.05
CA THR A 13 -1.68 -2.86 -7.24
C THR A 13 -2.02 -1.95 -6.04
N ALA A 14 -1.79 -2.42 -4.82
CA ALA A 14 -1.97 -1.62 -3.61
C ALA A 14 -1.05 -0.38 -3.60
N ASN A 15 0.22 -0.53 -3.99
CA ASN A 15 1.15 0.59 -4.10
C ASN A 15 0.67 1.66 -5.09
N ARG A 16 0.18 1.22 -6.26
CA ARG A 16 -0.38 2.13 -7.27
C ARG A 16 -1.58 2.90 -6.71
N HIS A 17 -2.53 2.21 -6.08
CA HIS A 17 -3.72 2.86 -5.53
C HIS A 17 -3.37 3.86 -4.41
N VAL A 18 -2.43 3.51 -3.52
CA VAL A 18 -1.94 4.43 -2.48
C VAL A 18 -1.30 5.67 -3.11
N HIS A 19 -0.49 5.50 -4.15
CA HIS A 19 0.14 6.60 -4.85
C HIS A 19 -0.89 7.52 -5.53
N GLU A 20 -1.85 6.95 -6.26
CA GLU A 20 -2.92 7.71 -6.92
C GLU A 20 -3.78 8.48 -5.91
N ALA A 21 -4.13 7.86 -4.77
CA ALA A 21 -4.88 8.51 -3.70
C ALA A 21 -4.10 9.69 -3.10
N ARG A 22 -2.80 9.54 -2.85
CA ARG A 22 -1.93 10.64 -2.39
C ARG A 22 -1.94 11.82 -3.36
N CYS A 23 -1.77 11.55 -4.65
CA CYS A 23 -1.77 12.59 -5.68
C CYS A 23 -3.12 13.32 -5.74
N ARG A 24 -4.24 12.59 -5.67
CA ARG A 24 -5.59 13.18 -5.67
C ARG A 24 -5.84 14.05 -4.42
N ILE A 25 -5.48 13.57 -3.24
CA ILE A 25 -5.62 14.32 -1.98
C ILE A 25 -4.78 15.60 -2.01
N ALA A 26 -3.54 15.54 -2.51
CA ALA A 26 -2.68 16.71 -2.65
C ALA A 26 -3.27 17.75 -3.61
N LEU A 27 -3.86 17.30 -4.73
CA LEU A 27 -4.54 18.17 -5.68
C LEU A 27 -5.74 18.87 -5.05
N LEU A 28 -6.60 18.12 -4.34
CA LEU A 28 -7.78 18.65 -3.66
C LEU A 28 -7.39 19.65 -2.56
N ALA A 29 -6.36 19.34 -1.77
CA ALA A 29 -5.82 20.25 -0.77
C ALA A 29 -5.36 21.58 -1.39
N SER A 30 -4.65 21.50 -2.52
CA SER A 30 -4.18 22.69 -3.26
C SER A 30 -5.34 23.50 -3.86
N GLN A 31 -6.43 22.84 -4.27
CA GLN A 31 -7.64 23.50 -4.75
C GLN A 31 -8.36 24.24 -3.62
N LEU A 32 -8.54 23.60 -2.46
CA LEU A 32 -9.17 24.22 -1.29
C LEU A 32 -8.35 25.41 -0.79
N GLN A 33 -7.03 25.29 -0.74
CA GLN A 33 -6.16 26.42 -0.36
C GLN A 33 -6.33 27.61 -1.32
N ARG A 34 -6.46 27.37 -2.63
CA ARG A 34 -6.72 28.43 -3.63
C ARG A 34 -8.12 29.03 -3.51
N GLN A 35 -9.12 28.24 -3.15
CA GLN A 35 -10.48 28.73 -2.90
C GLN A 35 -10.51 29.62 -1.66
N ARG A 36 -9.86 29.19 -0.57
CA ARG A 36 -9.72 29.96 0.66
C ARG A 36 -9.02 31.30 0.44
N ALA A 37 -7.95 31.31 -0.37
CA ALA A 37 -7.26 32.54 -0.76
C ALA A 37 -8.14 33.52 -1.55
N LYS A 38 -9.22 33.04 -2.18
CA LYS A 38 -10.22 33.85 -2.87
C LYS A 38 -11.42 34.21 -1.99
N GLY A 39 -11.36 33.89 -0.69
CA GLY A 39 -12.46 34.12 0.25
C GLY A 39 -13.63 33.13 0.10
N ILE A 40 -13.45 32.04 -0.64
CA ILE A 40 -14.43 30.96 -0.73
C ILE A 40 -14.13 29.99 0.41
N ASP A 41 -15.00 29.99 1.42
CA ASP A 41 -14.95 29.04 2.52
C ASP A 41 -15.80 27.79 2.19
N GLY A 42 -15.35 26.64 2.68
CA GLY A 42 -15.94 25.34 2.36
C GLY A 42 -15.59 24.31 3.43
N PRO A 43 -16.08 24.48 4.67
CA PRO A 43 -15.69 23.65 5.81
C PRO A 43 -16.04 22.18 5.60
N GLU A 44 -17.12 21.85 4.88
CA GLU A 44 -17.48 20.48 4.53
C GLU A 44 -16.45 19.83 3.60
N ALA A 45 -15.88 20.59 2.67
CA ALA A 45 -14.85 20.10 1.77
C ALA A 45 -13.50 19.93 2.49
N GLU A 46 -13.19 20.81 3.45
CA GLU A 46 -12.05 20.62 4.35
C GLU A 46 -12.22 19.36 5.22
N GLN A 47 -13.42 19.14 5.78
CA GLN A 47 -13.73 17.95 6.58
C GLN A 47 -13.65 16.67 5.75
N LEU A 48 -14.16 16.69 4.51
CA LEU A 48 -14.05 15.54 3.60
C LEU A 48 -12.59 15.24 3.29
N LEU A 49 -11.76 16.27 3.06
CA LEU A 49 -10.34 16.08 2.81
C LEU A 49 -9.61 15.44 4.01
N LEU A 50 -10.01 15.77 5.24
CA LEU A 50 -9.50 15.11 6.45
C LEU A 50 -9.87 13.62 6.47
N ILE A 51 -11.15 13.28 6.25
CA ILE A 51 -11.60 11.89 6.20
C ILE A 51 -10.85 11.10 5.12
N MET A 52 -10.63 11.71 3.94
CA MET A 52 -9.88 11.07 2.86
C MET A 52 -8.42 10.78 3.25
N ARG A 53 -7.80 11.65 4.05
CA ARG A 53 -6.43 11.44 4.57
C ARG A 53 -6.41 10.29 5.59
N ASP A 54 -7.35 10.26 6.53
CA ASP A 54 -7.44 9.21 7.54
C ASP A 54 -7.65 7.81 6.91
N VAL A 55 -8.52 7.75 5.90
CA VAL A 55 -8.74 6.51 5.12
C VAL A 55 -7.48 6.10 4.38
N LEU A 56 -6.77 7.05 3.76
CA LEU A 56 -5.51 6.76 3.07
C LEU A 56 -4.44 6.23 4.03
N ASP A 57 -4.32 6.82 5.22
CA ASP A 57 -3.35 6.37 6.23
C ASP A 57 -3.68 4.94 6.71
N THR A 58 -4.95 4.64 6.93
CA THR A 58 -5.42 3.28 7.23
C THR A 58 -5.03 2.28 6.12
N MET A 59 -5.18 2.67 4.85
CA MET A 59 -4.81 1.83 3.71
C MET A 59 -3.30 1.64 3.58
N ILE A 60 -2.50 2.66 3.90
CA ILE A 60 -1.03 2.56 3.95
C ILE A 60 -0.60 1.56 5.01
N ASP A 61 -1.21 1.61 6.19
CA ASP A 61 -0.89 0.70 7.29
C ASP A 61 -1.33 -0.73 6.97
N HIS A 62 -2.52 -0.92 6.41
CA HIS A 62 -2.96 -2.23 5.92
C HIS A 62 -1.97 -2.80 4.88
N ARG A 63 -1.54 -1.98 3.90
CA ARG A 63 -0.53 -2.38 2.91
C ARG A 63 0.80 -2.79 3.55
N ARG A 64 1.24 -2.12 4.63
CA ARG A 64 2.46 -2.49 5.37
C ARG A 64 2.33 -3.86 6.03
N LEU A 65 1.16 -4.16 6.62
CA LEU A 65 0.88 -5.46 7.21
C LEU A 65 0.91 -6.58 6.17
N VAL A 66 0.30 -6.34 5.00
CA VAL A 66 0.34 -7.31 3.88
C VAL A 66 1.76 -7.53 3.35
N ASP A 67 2.56 -6.46 3.17
CA ASP A 67 3.96 -6.58 2.74
C ASP A 67 4.80 -7.39 3.75
N MET A 68 4.55 -7.20 5.05
CA MET A 68 5.19 -8.00 6.09
C MET A 68 4.80 -9.48 5.97
N GLU A 69 3.53 -9.79 5.83
CA GLU A 69 3.03 -11.17 5.72
C GLU A 69 3.59 -11.89 4.48
N VAL A 70 3.57 -11.21 3.32
CA VAL A 70 4.14 -11.76 2.08
C VAL A 70 5.64 -12.05 2.26
N ARG A 71 6.40 -11.15 2.90
CA ARG A 71 7.82 -11.41 3.20
C ARG A 71 8.02 -12.57 4.17
N LEU A 72 7.13 -12.79 5.14
CA LEU A 72 7.19 -13.93 6.04
C LEU A 72 6.93 -15.24 5.29
N LEU A 73 5.93 -15.27 4.41
CA LEU A 73 5.62 -16.43 3.56
C LEU A 73 6.77 -16.77 2.58
N LEU A 74 7.49 -15.76 2.09
CA LEU A 74 8.62 -15.91 1.16
C LEU A 74 9.95 -16.23 1.87
N ARG A 75 10.09 -15.94 3.18
CA ARG A 75 11.22 -16.41 4.00
C ARG A 75 11.01 -17.90 4.31
N PRO A 76 12.02 -18.72 4.09
CA PRO A 76 12.10 -19.81 3.12
C PRO A 76 11.23 -21.09 3.36
N GLN A 77 10.50 -21.53 2.32
CA GLN A 77 10.34 -22.95 1.97
C GLN A 77 11.66 -23.62 1.50
N HIS A 78 12.76 -22.88 1.47
CA HIS A 78 14.13 -23.31 1.12
C HIS A 78 14.90 -24.12 2.20
N LYS A 79 14.23 -24.66 3.23
CA LYS A 79 14.81 -25.64 4.16
C LYS A 79 14.00 -26.93 4.25
N ARG A 80 13.71 -27.55 3.11
CA ARG A 80 13.51 -29.02 3.04
C ARG A 80 14.26 -29.59 1.84
N ARG A 81 15.59 -29.54 1.86
CA ARG A 81 16.35 -30.61 1.22
C ARG A 81 16.18 -31.84 2.11
N PRO A 82 15.60 -32.96 1.63
CA PRO A 82 15.73 -34.19 2.35
C PRO A 82 17.23 -34.49 2.48
N ARG A 83 17.62 -34.71 3.72
CA ARG A 83 18.95 -35.15 4.12
C ARG A 83 19.31 -36.34 3.24
N SER A 84 20.37 -36.20 2.44
CA SER A 84 21.08 -37.34 1.87
C SER A 84 21.42 -38.26 3.05
N GLN A 85 20.71 -39.38 3.17
CA GLN A 85 21.23 -40.56 3.85
C GLN A 85 22.05 -41.29 2.79
N ARG A 86 23.36 -41.11 2.89
CA ARG A 86 24.33 -42.14 2.49
C ARG A 86 24.29 -43.25 3.56
N GLY A 87 24.50 -44.48 3.10
CA GLY A 87 24.82 -45.66 3.91
C GLY A 87 23.58 -46.51 4.21
N ASP A 88 23.57 -47.83 4.05
CA ASP A 88 24.68 -48.77 3.96
C ASP A 88 24.25 -50.09 3.28
N ALA A 89 25.25 -50.75 2.69
CA ALA A 89 25.43 -52.19 2.42
C ALA A 89 24.36 -52.96 1.61
#